data_AF-J9DBF4-F1
#
_entry.id   AF-J9DBF4-F1
#
_cell.length_a   1.000
_cell.length_b   1.000
_cell.length_c   1.000
_cell.angle_alpha   90.00
_cell.angle_beta   90.00
_cell.angle_gamma   90.00
#
_symmetry.space_group_name_H-M   'P 1'
#
loop_
_entity.id
_entity.type
_entity.pdbx_description
1 polymer ?
#
loop_
_entity_poly.entity_id
_entity_poly.type
_entity_poly.pdbx_seq_one_letter_code
_entity_poly.pdbx_strand_id
1 'polypeptide(L)'
;MDNYTIDKEQENKILKQQKNDEEENDDVYKTYIIPQFKLMVQRTVKFEKRFFQEIGKKQISMYPLMEAAKSHLYCYYQKFLVDRIDKMSDPYIEEFLNGFKK
;
A
#
# COMPACT_ATOMS: atom_id res chain seq x y z
N MET A 1 -38.81 18.57 -22.87
CA MET A 1 -37.67 18.49 -21.93
C MET A 1 -38.24 17.89 -20.65
N ASP A 2 -38.10 16.58 -20.50
CA ASP A 2 -38.74 15.85 -19.40
C ASP A 2 -37.83 15.89 -18.17
N ASN A 3 -38.34 16.49 -17.09
CA ASN A 3 -37.69 16.54 -15.78
C ASN A 3 -37.84 15.17 -15.12
N TYR A 4 -36.76 14.39 -15.08
CA TYR A 4 -36.66 13.25 -14.19
C TYR A 4 -36.49 13.75 -12.76
N THR A 5 -37.60 13.84 -12.02
CA THR A 5 -37.56 13.96 -10.55
C THR A 5 -37.05 12.62 -10.02
N ILE A 6 -35.76 12.55 -9.68
CA ILE A 6 -35.23 11.43 -8.89
C ILE A 6 -36.01 11.43 -7.58
N ASP A 7 -36.71 10.33 -7.30
CA ASP A 7 -37.44 10.16 -6.06
C ASP A 7 -36.45 10.23 -4.89
N LYS A 8 -36.70 11.10 -3.92
CA LYS A 8 -35.81 11.32 -2.75
C LYS A 8 -35.54 10.03 -1.97
N GLU A 9 -36.40 9.02 -2.11
CA GLU A 9 -36.15 7.67 -1.57
C GLU A 9 -35.08 6.89 -2.33
N GLN A 10 -35.00 7.01 -3.66
CA GLN A 10 -33.96 6.36 -4.45
C GLN A 10 -32.59 7.00 -4.19
N GLU A 11 -32.55 8.33 -4.09
CA GLU A 11 -31.31 9.07 -3.79
C GLU A 11 -30.75 8.67 -2.40
N ASN A 12 -31.60 8.58 -1.38
CA ASN A 12 -31.20 8.10 -0.05
C ASN A 12 -30.73 6.64 -0.03
N LYS A 13 -31.30 5.76 -0.86
CA LYS A 13 -30.84 4.37 -0.98
C LYS A 13 -29.45 4.29 -1.61
N ILE A 14 -29.21 5.07 -2.67
CA ILE A 14 -27.89 5.13 -3.34
C ILE A 14 -26.82 5.68 -2.38
N LEU A 15 -27.12 6.75 -1.65
CA LEU A 15 -26.21 7.34 -0.65
C LEU A 15 -25.87 6.37 0.49
N LYS A 16 -26.84 5.58 0.97
CA LYS A 16 -26.59 4.55 2.00
C LYS A 16 -25.73 3.42 1.46
N GLN A 17 -25.99 2.97 0.23
CA GLN A 17 -25.19 1.91 -0.41
C GLN A 17 -23.73 2.36 -0.57
N GLN A 18 -23.49 3.57 -1.09
CA GLN A 18 -22.15 4.12 -1.27
C GLN A 18 -21.37 4.23 0.05
N LYS A 19 -22.03 4.67 1.14
CA LYS A 19 -21.39 4.74 2.46
C LYS A 19 -21.04 3.37 3.02
N ASN A 20 -21.91 2.38 2.84
CA ASN A 20 -21.63 1.01 3.28
C ASN A 20 -20.46 0.42 2.47
N ASP A 21 -20.43 0.65 1.16
CA ASP A 21 -19.35 0.18 0.28
C ASP A 21 -18.01 0.86 0.63
N GLU A 22 -18.00 2.14 1.04
CA GLU A 22 -16.82 2.86 1.51
C GLU A 22 -16.34 2.35 2.88
N GLU A 23 -17.25 2.11 3.84
CA GLU A 23 -16.92 1.55 5.16
C GLU A 23 -16.35 0.13 5.06
N GLU A 24 -16.94 -0.74 4.23
CA GLU A 24 -16.45 -2.10 4.00
C GLU A 24 -15.06 -2.08 3.35
N ASN A 25 -14.81 -1.16 2.41
CA ASN A 25 -13.49 -0.97 1.83
C ASN A 25 -12.46 -0.58 2.89
N ASP A 26 -12.80 0.38 3.75
CA ASP A 26 -11.87 0.87 4.76
C ASP A 26 -11.52 -0.20 5.81
N ASP A 27 -12.47 -1.06 6.16
CA ASP A 27 -12.22 -2.22 7.02
C ASP A 27 -11.26 -3.24 6.37
N VAL A 28 -11.44 -3.55 5.08
CA VAL A 28 -10.51 -4.43 4.35
C VAL A 28 -9.09 -3.87 4.33
N TYR A 29 -8.94 -2.55 4.14
CA TYR A 29 -7.62 -1.91 4.19
C TYR A 29 -6.98 -2.00 5.57
N LYS A 30 -7.73 -1.69 6.62
CA LYS A 30 -7.25 -1.69 8.00
C LYS A 30 -6.93 -3.10 8.51
N THR A 31 -7.79 -4.07 8.20
CA THR A 31 -7.73 -5.43 8.74
C THR A 31 -6.75 -6.32 7.98
N TYR A 32 -6.60 -6.15 6.66
CA TYR A 32 -5.80 -7.06 5.83
C TYR A 32 -4.69 -6.38 5.04
N ILE A 33 -4.99 -5.35 4.26
CA ILE A 33 -4.03 -4.80 3.29
C ILE A 33 -2.87 -4.07 3.98
N ILE A 34 -3.15 -3.17 4.90
CA ILE A 34 -2.12 -2.37 5.59
C ILE A 34 -1.20 -3.27 6.42
N PRO A 35 -1.70 -4.22 7.25
CA PRO A 35 -0.83 -5.16 7.97
C PRO A 35 0.07 -5.98 7.05
N GLN A 36 -0.48 -6.50 5.95
CA GLN A 36 0.29 -7.31 5.00
C GLN A 36 1.35 -6.47 4.28
N PHE A 37 1.02 -5.25 3.91
CA PHE A 37 1.97 -4.31 3.32
C PHE A 37 3.14 -4.01 4.27
N LYS A 38 2.84 -3.68 5.54
CA LYS A 38 3.88 -3.45 6.57
C LYS A 38 4.79 -4.67 6.73
N LEU A 39 4.22 -5.87 6.76
CA LEU A 39 4.99 -7.11 6.85
C LEU A 39 5.91 -7.31 5.63
N MET A 40 5.42 -7.04 4.42
CA MET A 40 6.24 -7.14 3.20
C MET A 40 7.39 -6.14 3.20
N VAL A 41 7.13 -4.88 3.55
CA VAL A 41 8.17 -3.85 3.64
C VAL A 41 9.23 -4.23 4.67
N GLN A 42 8.82 -4.68 5.86
CA GLN A 42 9.75 -5.13 6.89
C GLN A 42 10.65 -6.27 6.39
N ARG A 43 10.07 -7.26 5.71
CA ARG A 43 10.83 -8.39 5.13
C ARG A 43 11.80 -7.91 4.06
N THR A 44 11.38 -7.02 3.17
CA THR A 44 12.21 -6.46 2.11
C THR A 44 13.39 -5.69 2.68
N VAL A 45 13.18 -4.78 3.64
CA VAL A 45 14.26 -4.01 4.28
C VAL A 45 15.24 -4.92 5.01
N LYS A 46 14.74 -5.92 5.77
CA LYS A 46 15.61 -6.90 6.45
C LYS A 46 16.40 -7.74 5.47
N PHE A 47 15.79 -8.17 4.36
CA PHE A 47 16.46 -8.92 3.31
C PHE A 47 17.57 -8.10 2.67
N GLU A 48 17.30 -6.84 2.31
CA GLU A 48 18.28 -5.93 1.72
C GLU A 48 19.51 -5.74 2.63
N LYS A 49 19.30 -5.50 3.94
CA LYS A 49 20.40 -5.43 4.91
C LYS A 49 21.26 -6.69 4.94
N ARG A 50 20.62 -7.86 5.04
CA ARG A 50 21.32 -9.15 5.02
C ARG A 50 22.03 -9.41 3.70
N PHE A 51 21.40 -9.01 2.58
CA PHE A 51 21.97 -9.17 1.26
C PHE A 51 23.31 -8.43 1.18
N PHE A 52 23.36 -7.16 1.57
CA PHE A 52 24.62 -6.40 1.52
C PHE A 52 25.68 -6.86 2.52
N GLN A 53 25.28 -7.38 3.68
CA GLN A 53 26.21 -7.85 4.71
C GLN A 53 26.82 -9.22 4.38
N GLU A 54 26.04 -10.17 3.86
CA GLU A 54 26.42 -11.59 3.81
C GLU A 54 26.44 -12.17 2.38
N ILE A 55 25.50 -11.77 1.53
CA ILE A 55 25.18 -12.47 0.27
C ILE A 55 25.74 -11.72 -0.95
N GLY A 56 25.90 -10.40 -0.85
CA GLY A 56 26.22 -9.49 -1.95
C GLY A 56 27.60 -9.73 -2.58
N LYS A 57 28.47 -10.53 -1.96
CA LYS A 57 29.73 -11.00 -2.57
C LYS A 57 29.58 -12.28 -3.40
N LYS A 58 28.49 -13.04 -3.20
CA LYS A 58 28.27 -14.38 -3.79
C LYS A 58 27.12 -14.43 -4.81
N GLN A 59 26.12 -13.55 -4.71
CA GLN A 59 24.92 -13.59 -5.56
C GLN A 59 24.50 -12.20 -6.06
N ILE A 60 25.44 -11.44 -6.62
CA ILE A 60 25.19 -10.10 -7.20
C ILE A 60 24.09 -10.14 -8.27
N SER A 61 23.97 -11.23 -9.02
CA SER A 61 22.95 -11.41 -10.06
C SER A 61 21.51 -11.36 -9.55
N MET A 62 21.27 -11.55 -8.25
CA MET A 62 19.94 -11.43 -7.66
C MET A 62 19.54 -9.99 -7.32
N TYR A 63 20.50 -9.07 -7.25
CA TYR A 63 20.24 -7.69 -6.85
C TYR A 63 19.21 -6.98 -7.75
N PRO A 64 19.27 -7.09 -9.09
CA PRO A 64 18.25 -6.47 -9.96
C PRO A 64 16.83 -7.00 -9.73
N LEU A 65 16.68 -8.29 -9.38
CA LEU A 65 15.38 -8.88 -9.07
C LEU A 65 14.81 -8.32 -7.76
N MET A 66 15.67 -8.14 -6.75
CA MET A 66 15.30 -7.52 -5.49
C MET A 66 14.88 -6.06 -5.68
N GLU A 67 15.67 -5.28 -6.44
CA GLU A 67 15.32 -3.89 -6.77
C GLU A 67 13.98 -3.79 -7.51
N ALA A 68 13.75 -4.66 -8.49
CA ALA A 68 12.48 -4.70 -9.22
C ALA A 68 11.31 -5.00 -8.28
N ALA A 69 11.43 -5.98 -7.38
CA ALA A 69 10.39 -6.31 -6.40
C ALA A 69 10.13 -5.13 -5.42
N LYS A 70 11.20 -4.49 -4.94
CA LYS A 70 11.12 -3.30 -4.07
C LYS A 70 10.40 -2.15 -4.77
N SER A 71 10.71 -1.92 -6.05
CA SER A 71 10.07 -0.89 -6.88
C SER A 71 8.57 -1.14 -7.07
N HIS A 72 8.15 -2.37 -7.36
CA HIS A 72 6.72 -2.69 -7.47
C HIS A 72 5.97 -2.44 -6.16
N LEU A 73 6.58 -2.80 -5.02
CA LEU A 73 5.99 -2.55 -3.70
C LEU A 73 5.84 -1.04 -3.43
N TYR A 74 6.81 -0.23 -3.87
CA TYR A 74 6.75 1.23 -3.78
C TYR A 74 5.65 1.83 -4.68
N CYS A 75 5.51 1.33 -5.91
CA CYS A 75 4.42 1.75 -6.79
C CYS A 75 3.04 1.45 -6.19
N TYR A 76 2.88 0.29 -5.54
CA TYR A 76 1.64 -0.05 -4.84
C TYR A 76 1.36 0.93 -3.70
N TYR A 77 2.37 1.25 -2.90
CA TYR A 77 2.26 2.26 -1.84
C TYR A 77 1.79 3.62 -2.37
N GLN A 78 2.45 4.13 -3.41
CA GLN A 78 2.14 5.44 -3.98
C GLN A 78 0.72 5.52 -4.53
N LYS A 79 0.22 4.45 -5.15
CA LYS A 79 -1.11 4.46 -5.79
C LYS A 79 -2.26 4.28 -4.80
N PHE A 80 -2.07 3.49 -3.75
CA PHE A 80 -3.19 3.01 -2.94
C PHE A 80 -3.09 3.34 -1.45
N LEU A 81 -1.89 3.59 -0.92
CA LEU A 81 -1.64 3.60 0.52
C LEU A 81 -1.06 4.92 1.04
N VAL A 82 -0.75 5.89 0.17
CA VAL A 82 -0.09 7.14 0.56
C VAL A 82 -0.88 7.92 1.63
N ASP A 83 -2.21 7.93 1.50
CA ASP A 83 -3.13 8.60 2.43
C ASP A 83 -3.62 7.68 3.55
N ARG A 84 -3.27 6.40 3.50
CA ARG A 84 -3.74 5.36 4.45
C ARG A 84 -2.69 4.94 5.46
N ILE A 85 -1.42 5.27 5.24
CA ILE A 85 -0.30 4.87 6.09
C ILE A 85 0.47 6.11 6.54
N ASP A 86 0.48 6.33 7.85
CA ASP A 86 1.42 7.25 8.47
C ASP A 86 2.84 6.67 8.40
N LYS A 87 3.73 7.37 7.68
CA LYS A 87 5.12 6.98 7.45
C LYS A 87 5.94 6.95 8.75
N MET A 88 5.56 7.75 9.75
CA MET A 88 6.24 7.81 11.05
C MET A 88 5.81 6.68 11.99
N SER A 89 4.76 5.92 11.64
CA SER A 89 4.22 4.85 12.50
C SER A 89 5.08 3.58 12.53
N ASP A 90 6.00 3.40 11.60
CA ASP A 90 6.81 2.18 11.47
C ASP A 90 8.20 2.50 10.89
N PRO A 91 9.29 2.20 11.62
CA PRO A 91 10.65 2.52 11.18
C PRO A 91 11.05 1.80 9.88
N TYR A 92 10.47 0.63 9.58
CA TYR A 92 10.75 -0.06 8.32
C TYR A 92 10.04 0.60 7.14
N ILE A 93 8.85 1.17 7.34
CA ILE A 93 8.17 1.97 6.32
C ILE A 93 9.00 3.23 6.02
N GLU A 94 9.45 3.93 7.06
CA GLU A 94 10.28 5.11 6.89
C GLU A 94 11.57 4.79 6.11
N GLU A 95 12.30 3.75 6.52
CA GLU A 95 13.54 3.32 5.86
C GLU A 95 13.30 2.90 4.40
N PHE A 96 12.25 2.12 4.15
CA PHE A 96 11.87 1.70 2.81
C PHE A 96 11.59 2.89 1.89
N LEU A 97 10.82 3.88 2.37
CA LEU A 97 10.48 5.06 1.59
C LEU A 97 11.68 6.00 1.39
N ASN A 98 12.56 6.11 2.37
CA ASN A 98 13.81 6.86 2.23
C ASN A 98 14.72 6.28 1.14
N GLY A 99 14.68 4.96 0.91
CA GLY A 99 15.38 4.32 -0.20
C GLY A 99 14.96 4.76 -1.61
N PHE A 100 13.85 5.50 -1.74
CA PHE A 100 13.35 6.04 -3.01
C PHE A 100 13.42 7.57 -3.11
N LYS A 101 13.82 8.27 -2.04
CA LYS A 101 14.03 9.72 -2.07
C LYS A 101 15.40 9.98 -2.71
N LYS A 102 15.42 10.75 -3.81
CA LYS A 102 16.63 11.24 -4.50
C LYS A 102 16.91 12.68 -4.11
#